data_AF-A0A662JG55-F1
#
_entry.id   AF-A0A662JG55-F1
#
_cell.length_a   1.000
_cell.length_b   1.000
_cell.length_c   1.000
_cell.angle_alpha   90.00
_cell.angle_beta   90.00
_cell.angle_gamma   90.00
#
_symmetry.space_group_name_H-M   'P 1'
#
loop_
_entity.id
_entity.type
_entity.pdbx_description
1 polymer ?
#
loop_
_entity_poly.entity_id
_entity_poly.type
_entity_poly.pdbx_seq_one_letter_code
_entity_poly.pdbx_strand_id
1 'polypeptide(L)'
;MGGVVDMRAEEVAGLLVAAILGSSLLIALVSPAIGFYPSLKVEGAWTVAWGKGKLLASYEKNMTEVQELRVRAELSAGNLRVEEAEESLAYRVEVYGALMPWSSTDYSVVEEGGRLEVEVKAGSVVVYLNPSILREIEVKVSAGSGTVELGGLNRTVFSFRVSAGSLEGTLEYSNATSSLNIDVSAGGVELRIKVPKESKVYIKASADAAEVDVNVKELAKTSVSGFEERVIADPGFREGLVIDVQASAASVDLKVDR
;
A
#
# COMPACT_ATOMS: atom_id res chain seq x y z
N MET A 1 -33.20 -28.17 -0.50
CA MET A 1 -31.94 -28.12 0.28
C MET A 1 -30.87 -27.56 -0.65
N GLY A 2 -30.63 -26.26 -0.59
CA GLY A 2 -29.59 -25.61 -1.39
C GLY A 2 -28.24 -25.97 -0.80
N GLY A 3 -27.39 -26.64 -1.58
CA GLY A 3 -25.99 -26.86 -1.21
C GLY A 3 -25.31 -25.50 -1.15
N VAL A 4 -24.94 -25.08 0.04
CA VAL A 4 -23.97 -24.00 0.21
C VAL A 4 -22.67 -24.58 -0.32
N VAL A 5 -22.23 -24.09 -1.48
CA VAL A 5 -20.89 -24.39 -2.00
C VAL A 5 -19.93 -23.68 -1.07
N ASP A 6 -19.20 -24.43 -0.23
CA ASP A 6 -18.05 -23.92 0.52
C ASP A 6 -16.96 -23.55 -0.50
N MET A 7 -17.03 -22.31 -1.01
CA MET A 7 -15.93 -21.73 -1.78
C MET A 7 -14.81 -21.35 -0.82
N ARG A 8 -13.57 -21.71 -1.16
CA ARG A 8 -12.41 -21.31 -0.36
C ARG A 8 -12.24 -19.79 -0.45
N ALA A 9 -11.75 -19.18 0.62
CA ALA A 9 -11.48 -17.75 0.68
C ALA A 9 -10.65 -17.25 -0.53
N GLU A 10 -9.69 -18.06 -0.97
CA GLU A 10 -8.84 -17.82 -2.14
C GLU A 10 -9.64 -17.78 -3.46
N GLU A 11 -10.66 -18.61 -3.61
CA GLU A 11 -11.52 -18.65 -4.81
C GLU A 11 -12.41 -17.41 -4.88
N VAL A 12 -12.95 -16.97 -3.74
CA VAL A 12 -13.73 -15.74 -3.63
C VAL A 12 -12.86 -14.51 -3.92
N ALA A 13 -11.65 -14.47 -3.36
CA ALA A 13 -10.67 -13.43 -3.64
C ALA A 13 -10.29 -13.39 -5.12
N GLY A 14 -9.95 -14.54 -5.71
CA GLY A 14 -9.60 -14.65 -7.12
C GLY A 14 -10.73 -14.21 -8.05
N LEU A 15 -11.98 -14.55 -7.71
CA LEU A 15 -13.16 -14.16 -8.48
C LEU A 15 -13.48 -12.66 -8.33
N LEU A 16 -13.28 -12.08 -7.14
CA LEU A 16 -13.40 -10.63 -6.91
C LEU A 16 -12.31 -9.86 -7.65
N VAL A 17 -11.05 -10.31 -7.60
CA VAL A 17 -9.94 -9.72 -8.37
C VAL A 17 -10.25 -9.79 -9.86
N ALA A 18 -10.66 -10.96 -10.38
CA ALA A 18 -11.00 -11.12 -11.78
C ALA A 18 -12.19 -10.24 -12.20
N ALA A 19 -13.19 -10.09 -11.33
CA ALA A 19 -14.34 -9.21 -11.58
C ALA A 19 -13.94 -7.73 -11.58
N ILE A 20 -13.11 -7.29 -10.62
CA ILE A 20 -12.63 -5.90 -10.53
C ILE A 20 -11.70 -5.59 -11.71
N LEU A 21 -10.72 -6.44 -11.98
CA LEU A 21 -9.80 -6.28 -13.12
C LEU A 21 -10.56 -6.32 -14.45
N GLY A 22 -11.47 -7.28 -14.62
CA GLY A 22 -12.30 -7.39 -15.83
C GLY A 22 -13.18 -6.15 -16.04
N SER A 23 -13.77 -5.63 -14.97
CA SER A 23 -14.55 -4.38 -15.02
C SER A 23 -13.65 -3.19 -15.33
N SER A 24 -12.46 -3.11 -14.72
CA SER A 24 -11.49 -2.04 -14.96
C SER A 24 -11.00 -1.99 -16.40
N LEU A 25 -10.82 -3.16 -17.04
CA LEU A 25 -10.45 -3.24 -18.46
C LEU A 25 -11.58 -2.71 -19.36
N LEU A 26 -12.82 -3.10 -19.07
CA LEU A 26 -13.98 -2.60 -19.80
C LEU A 26 -14.10 -1.08 -19.64
N ILE A 27 -13.91 -0.58 -18.42
CA ILE A 27 -13.87 0.85 -18.12
C ILE A 27 -12.76 1.54 -18.91
N ALA A 28 -11.51 1.07 -18.85
CA ALA A 28 -10.36 1.66 -19.54
C ALA A 28 -10.58 1.75 -21.07
N LEU A 29 -11.33 0.81 -21.65
CA LEU A 29 -11.70 0.83 -23.07
C LEU A 29 -12.72 1.93 -23.42
N VAL A 30 -13.62 2.30 -22.50
CA VAL A 30 -14.62 3.37 -22.72
C VAL A 30 -14.21 4.72 -22.13
N SER A 31 -13.31 4.76 -21.14
CA SER A 31 -12.88 5.96 -20.41
C SER A 31 -12.40 7.12 -21.31
N PRO A 32 -11.64 6.89 -22.40
CA PRO A 32 -11.23 7.97 -23.30
C PRO A 32 -12.41 8.67 -24.00
N ALA A 33 -13.55 8.00 -24.14
CA ALA A 33 -14.75 8.53 -24.77
C ALA A 33 -15.69 9.26 -23.80
N ILE A 34 -15.65 8.92 -22.50
CA ILE A 34 -16.58 9.45 -21.48
C ILE A 34 -15.93 10.38 -20.47
N GLY A 35 -14.59 10.46 -20.42
CA GLY A 35 -13.87 11.33 -19.49
C GLY A 35 -14.07 10.96 -18.01
N PHE A 36 -14.44 9.70 -17.73
CA PHE A 36 -14.71 9.18 -16.40
C PHE A 36 -13.77 8.01 -16.08
N TYR A 37 -13.05 8.13 -14.97
CA TYR A 37 -12.14 7.12 -14.44
C TYR A 37 -12.69 6.71 -13.05
N PRO A 38 -13.39 5.57 -12.92
CA PRO A 38 -13.94 5.15 -11.65
C PRO A 38 -12.82 4.82 -10.66
N SER A 39 -12.84 5.49 -9.51
CA SER A 39 -12.07 5.11 -8.35
C SER A 39 -12.81 3.99 -7.61
N LEU A 40 -12.31 2.76 -7.70
CA LEU A 40 -12.84 1.65 -6.91
C LEU A 40 -12.17 1.66 -5.52
N LYS A 41 -12.53 2.65 -4.68
CA LYS A 41 -12.24 2.59 -3.23
C LYS A 41 -13.25 1.63 -2.58
N VAL A 42 -12.80 0.43 -2.22
CA VAL A 42 -13.68 -0.65 -1.69
C VAL A 42 -13.44 -0.89 -0.18
N GLU A 43 -12.99 0.13 0.57
CA GLU A 43 -12.58 0.02 1.98
C GLU A 43 -13.65 -0.60 2.92
N GLY A 44 -14.91 -0.17 2.78
CA GLY A 44 -15.98 -0.58 3.69
C GLY A 44 -16.36 -2.06 3.58
N ALA A 45 -16.29 -2.64 2.38
CA ALA A 45 -16.65 -4.04 2.17
C ALA A 45 -15.57 -4.99 2.71
N TRP A 46 -14.29 -4.63 2.57
CA TRP A 46 -13.16 -5.44 3.05
C TRP A 46 -13.00 -5.41 4.56
N THR A 47 -13.23 -4.24 5.18
CA THR A 47 -13.18 -4.09 6.65
C THR A 47 -14.25 -4.95 7.33
N VAL A 48 -15.46 -5.05 6.75
CA VAL A 48 -16.56 -5.84 7.31
C VAL A 48 -16.33 -7.35 7.11
N ALA A 49 -15.83 -7.78 5.95
CA ALA A 49 -15.61 -9.20 5.66
C ALA A 49 -14.35 -9.77 6.36
N TRP A 50 -13.32 -8.95 6.56
CA TRP A 50 -11.98 -9.40 6.97
C TRP A 50 -11.38 -8.56 8.10
N GLY A 51 -12.18 -7.94 8.96
CA GLY A 51 -11.68 -7.21 10.14
C GLY A 51 -10.93 -8.11 11.13
N LYS A 52 -10.40 -7.53 12.22
CA LYS A 52 -9.67 -8.25 13.27
C LYS A 52 -10.59 -9.26 13.98
N GLY A 53 -10.61 -10.51 13.53
CA GLY A 53 -11.24 -11.63 14.21
C GLY A 53 -10.36 -12.15 15.36
N LYS A 54 -10.32 -13.47 15.55
CA LYS A 54 -9.46 -14.08 16.58
C LYS A 54 -7.98 -13.96 16.16
N LEU A 55 -7.11 -13.54 17.09
CA LEU A 55 -5.65 -13.61 16.87
C LEU A 55 -5.23 -15.09 16.68
N LEU A 56 -4.55 -15.36 15.56
CA LEU A 56 -4.09 -16.70 15.18
C LEU A 56 -2.61 -16.89 15.52
N ALA A 57 -1.79 -15.89 15.25
CA ALA A 57 -0.36 -15.92 15.51
C ALA A 57 0.21 -14.53 15.80
N SER A 58 1.30 -14.50 16.56
CA SER A 58 2.11 -13.32 16.81
C SER A 58 3.59 -13.68 16.72
N TYR A 59 4.37 -12.85 16.04
CA TYR A 59 5.80 -12.99 15.87
C TYR A 59 6.46 -11.69 16.30
N GLU A 60 7.51 -11.75 17.10
CA GLU A 60 8.15 -10.56 17.65
C GLU A 60 9.66 -10.74 17.67
N LYS A 61 10.39 -9.63 17.46
CA LYS A 61 11.85 -9.60 17.60
C LYS A 61 12.32 -8.27 18.16
N ASN A 62 13.30 -8.31 19.05
CA ASN A 62 13.77 -7.10 19.73
C ASN A 62 14.81 -6.33 18.90
N MET A 63 14.97 -5.04 19.21
CA MET A 63 15.98 -4.16 18.61
C MET A 63 17.42 -4.62 18.80
N THR A 64 17.69 -5.45 19.81
CA THR A 64 19.03 -6.01 20.05
C THR A 64 19.39 -7.15 19.10
N GLU A 65 18.41 -7.72 18.41
CA GLU A 65 18.56 -8.91 17.57
C GLU A 65 18.61 -8.59 16.08
N VAL A 66 18.18 -7.38 15.69
CA VAL A 66 18.10 -6.94 14.29
C VAL A 66 18.77 -5.58 14.16
N GLN A 67 19.83 -5.51 13.36
CA GLN A 67 20.55 -4.26 13.12
C GLN A 67 19.94 -3.43 11.98
N GLU A 68 19.42 -4.11 10.97
CA GLU A 68 18.81 -3.52 9.78
C GLU A 68 17.59 -4.35 9.40
N LEU A 69 16.49 -3.68 9.04
CA LEU A 69 15.24 -4.34 8.69
C LEU A 69 14.82 -4.00 7.26
N ARG A 70 14.49 -5.05 6.50
CA ARG A 70 13.87 -4.98 5.18
C ARG A 70 12.61 -5.83 5.19
N VAL A 71 11.50 -5.27 4.72
CA VAL A 71 10.18 -5.87 4.89
C VAL A 71 9.50 -6.03 3.55
N ARG A 72 8.91 -7.20 3.33
CA ARG A 72 7.92 -7.41 2.27
C ARG A 72 6.62 -7.87 2.91
N ALA A 73 5.57 -7.08 2.78
CA ALA A 73 4.24 -7.37 3.31
C ALA A 73 3.25 -7.48 2.14
N GLU A 74 2.75 -8.68 1.90
CA GLU A 74 1.89 -9.01 0.77
C GLU A 74 0.54 -9.52 1.24
N LEU A 75 -0.52 -8.90 0.73
CA LEU A 75 -1.91 -9.25 0.98
C LEU A 75 -2.58 -9.59 -0.33
N SER A 76 -2.99 -10.86 -0.51
CA SER A 76 -3.84 -11.23 -1.64
C SER A 76 -5.29 -10.82 -1.39
N ALA A 77 -5.82 -11.07 -0.19
CA ALA A 77 -7.16 -10.65 0.19
C ALA A 77 -7.35 -10.28 1.67
N GLY A 78 -8.02 -9.15 1.93
CA GLY A 78 -8.45 -8.76 3.28
C GLY A 78 -7.88 -7.42 3.75
N ASN A 79 -7.23 -7.38 4.92
CA ASN A 79 -6.75 -6.14 5.53
C ASN A 79 -5.28 -6.23 5.98
N LEU A 80 -4.46 -5.28 5.54
CA LEU A 80 -3.05 -5.16 5.94
C LEU A 80 -2.85 -3.80 6.61
N ARG A 81 -2.28 -3.78 7.80
CA ARG A 81 -1.90 -2.53 8.49
C ARG A 81 -0.42 -2.57 8.78
N VAL A 82 0.29 -1.50 8.44
CA VAL A 82 1.66 -1.27 8.85
C VAL A 82 1.66 -0.09 9.80
N GLU A 83 2.16 -0.31 11.02
CA GLU A 83 2.15 0.66 12.09
C GLU A 83 3.54 0.73 12.75
N GLU A 84 3.81 1.77 13.53
CA GLU A 84 5.04 1.87 14.29
C GLU A 84 5.10 0.82 15.41
N ALA A 85 6.25 0.17 15.56
CA ALA A 85 6.53 -0.70 16.70
C ALA A 85 6.90 0.11 17.95
N GLU A 86 6.75 -0.53 19.10
CA GLU A 86 7.32 -0.04 20.36
C GLU A 86 8.85 0.10 20.23
N GLU A 87 9.46 1.10 20.88
CA GLU A 87 10.89 1.42 20.70
C GLU A 87 11.84 0.26 20.98
N SER A 88 11.46 -0.67 21.85
CA SER A 88 12.25 -1.86 22.20
C SER A 88 12.20 -2.97 21.14
N LEU A 89 11.23 -2.93 20.23
CA LEU A 89 10.99 -3.95 19.23
C LEU A 89 11.57 -3.54 17.89
N ALA A 90 12.18 -4.50 17.20
CA ALA A 90 12.52 -4.35 15.78
C ALA A 90 11.26 -4.48 14.92
N TYR A 91 10.45 -5.50 15.22
CA TYR A 91 9.14 -5.69 14.63
C TYR A 91 8.22 -6.53 15.52
N ARG A 92 6.91 -6.43 15.27
CA ARG A 92 5.89 -7.38 15.70
C ARG A 92 4.91 -7.63 14.56
N VAL A 93 4.56 -8.89 14.29
CA VAL A 93 3.58 -9.26 13.27
C VAL A 93 2.44 -9.99 13.95
N GLU A 94 1.21 -9.51 13.79
CA GLU A 94 0.01 -10.12 14.33
C GLU A 94 -0.92 -10.54 13.20
N VAL A 95 -1.26 -11.83 13.15
CA VAL A 95 -2.16 -12.39 12.14
C VAL A 95 -3.49 -12.73 12.78
N TYR A 96 -4.57 -12.24 12.17
CA TYR A 96 -5.93 -12.39 12.63
C TYR A 96 -6.74 -13.22 11.66
N GLY A 97 -7.56 -14.09 12.25
CA GLY A 97 -8.57 -14.84 11.53
C GLY A 97 -9.66 -13.94 10.99
N ALA A 98 -10.32 -14.40 9.94
CA ALA A 98 -11.48 -13.71 9.38
C ALA A 98 -12.65 -13.62 10.36
N LEU A 99 -13.51 -12.62 10.17
CA LEU A 99 -14.76 -12.49 10.92
C LEU A 99 -15.83 -13.47 10.45
N MET A 100 -15.76 -13.91 9.20
CA MET A 100 -16.72 -14.83 8.61
C MET A 100 -16.37 -16.29 8.93
N PRO A 101 -17.34 -17.12 9.37
CA PRO A 101 -17.08 -18.48 9.83
C PRO A 101 -16.70 -19.46 8.70
N TRP A 102 -16.94 -19.10 7.44
CA TRP A 102 -16.60 -19.90 6.25
C TRP A 102 -15.24 -19.54 5.63
N SER A 103 -14.53 -18.54 6.17
CA SER A 103 -13.22 -18.18 5.66
C SER A 103 -12.08 -18.73 6.51
N SER A 104 -11.17 -19.43 5.85
CA SER A 104 -9.87 -19.80 6.41
C SER A 104 -8.86 -18.68 6.18
N THR A 105 -7.97 -18.49 7.13
CA THR A 105 -6.81 -17.60 6.98
C THR A 105 -5.59 -18.41 6.62
N ASP A 106 -5.00 -18.09 5.46
CA ASP A 106 -3.73 -18.66 4.99
C ASP A 106 -2.68 -17.57 4.95
N TYR A 107 -1.55 -17.84 5.61
CA TYR A 107 -0.48 -16.88 5.81
C TYR A 107 0.89 -17.56 5.98
N SER A 108 1.94 -16.80 5.65
CA SER A 108 3.34 -17.16 5.88
C SER A 108 4.06 -15.96 6.49
N VAL A 109 4.83 -16.21 7.55
CA VAL A 109 5.73 -15.21 8.16
C VAL A 109 7.09 -15.85 8.29
N VAL A 110 8.07 -15.30 7.59
CA VAL A 110 9.45 -15.78 7.58
C VAL A 110 10.37 -14.61 7.87
N GLU A 111 11.32 -14.80 8.80
CA GLU A 111 12.39 -13.85 9.02
C GLU A 111 13.74 -14.54 8.91
N GLU A 112 14.62 -13.97 8.08
CA GLU A 112 16.00 -14.44 7.92
C GLU A 112 16.94 -13.25 7.73
N GLY A 113 17.84 -13.05 8.71
CA GLY A 113 18.92 -12.06 8.61
C GLY A 113 18.43 -10.62 8.45
N GLY A 114 17.35 -10.23 9.14
CA GLY A 114 16.77 -8.89 9.05
C GLY A 114 15.90 -8.67 7.80
N ARG A 115 15.59 -9.72 7.04
CA ARG A 115 14.55 -9.71 6.00
C ARG A 115 13.30 -10.38 6.55
N LEU A 116 12.22 -9.60 6.67
CA LEU A 116 10.92 -10.06 7.11
C LEU A 116 9.98 -10.17 5.91
N GLU A 117 9.52 -11.37 5.63
CA GLU A 117 8.51 -11.65 4.61
C GLU A 117 7.20 -12.05 5.30
N VAL A 118 6.14 -11.29 5.01
CA VAL A 118 4.79 -11.51 5.51
C VAL A 118 3.88 -11.66 4.30
N GLU A 119 3.28 -12.83 4.13
CA GLU A 119 2.32 -13.11 3.07
C GLU A 119 0.99 -13.52 3.71
N VAL A 120 -0.10 -12.88 3.30
CA VAL A 120 -1.46 -13.21 3.74
C VAL A 120 -2.33 -13.35 2.51
N LYS A 121 -2.71 -14.59 2.19
CA LYS A 121 -3.58 -14.84 1.04
C LYS A 121 -5.02 -14.44 1.31
N ALA A 122 -5.49 -14.68 2.53
CA ALA A 122 -6.81 -14.28 2.97
C ALA A 122 -6.79 -14.01 4.47
N GLY A 123 -7.12 -12.81 4.94
CA GLY A 123 -7.19 -12.53 6.37
C GLY A 123 -6.88 -11.08 6.73
N SER A 124 -6.53 -10.87 8.00
CA SER A 124 -6.03 -9.57 8.45
C SER A 124 -4.68 -9.72 9.12
N VAL A 125 -3.77 -8.79 8.81
CA VAL A 125 -2.45 -8.71 9.44
C VAL A 125 -2.14 -7.30 9.86
N VAL A 126 -1.47 -7.18 11.01
CA VAL A 126 -0.83 -5.95 11.44
C VAL A 126 0.66 -6.18 11.58
N VAL A 127 1.44 -5.34 10.92
CA VAL A 127 2.90 -5.38 10.88
C VAL A 127 3.39 -4.11 11.58
N TYR A 128 3.85 -4.27 12.82
CA TYR A 128 4.49 -3.23 13.59
C TYR A 128 5.98 -3.19 13.25
N LEU A 129 6.50 -2.04 12.83
CA LEU A 129 7.89 -1.88 12.38
C LEU A 129 8.59 -0.74 13.11
N ASN A 130 9.87 -0.93 13.45
CA ASN A 130 10.67 0.15 13.99
C ASN A 130 11.30 0.99 12.87
N PRO A 131 10.92 2.28 12.72
CA PRO A 131 11.38 3.11 11.60
C PRO A 131 12.88 3.43 11.66
N SER A 132 13.52 3.34 12.84
CA SER A 132 14.93 3.72 13.02
C SER A 132 15.92 2.77 12.32
N ILE A 133 15.53 1.50 12.13
CA ILE A 133 16.33 0.45 11.48
C ILE A 133 15.75 0.01 10.13
N LEU A 134 14.59 0.55 9.73
CA LEU A 134 13.90 0.20 8.50
C LEU A 134 14.59 0.82 7.28
N ARG A 135 15.06 -0.02 6.36
CA ARG A 135 15.72 0.43 5.11
C ARG A 135 14.86 0.26 3.88
N GLU A 136 14.03 -0.75 3.87
CA GLU A 136 13.22 -1.09 2.71
C GLU A 136 11.90 -1.68 3.17
N ILE A 137 10.83 -1.24 2.54
CA ILE A 137 9.51 -1.83 2.70
C ILE A 137 8.79 -1.92 1.37
N GLU A 138 8.37 -3.13 1.04
CA GLU A 138 7.46 -3.41 -0.07
C GLU A 138 6.10 -3.80 0.50
N VAL A 139 5.05 -3.07 0.12
CA VAL A 139 3.66 -3.42 0.47
C VAL A 139 2.90 -3.75 -0.80
N LYS A 140 2.31 -4.94 -0.85
CA LYS A 140 1.49 -5.41 -1.96
C LYS A 140 0.07 -5.67 -1.49
N VAL A 141 -0.91 -5.01 -2.10
CA VAL A 141 -2.34 -5.20 -1.81
C VAL A 141 -3.05 -5.57 -3.10
N SER A 142 -3.45 -6.85 -3.22
CA SER A 142 -4.15 -7.33 -4.42
C SER A 142 -5.64 -7.07 -4.34
N ALA A 143 -6.32 -7.54 -3.30
CA ALA A 143 -7.78 -7.46 -3.15
C ALA A 143 -8.18 -7.11 -1.70
N GLY A 144 -8.09 -5.84 -1.33
CA GLY A 144 -8.30 -5.49 0.06
C GLY A 144 -8.00 -4.03 0.36
N SER A 145 -7.85 -3.75 1.64
CA SER A 145 -7.41 -2.46 2.15
C SER A 145 -6.06 -2.59 2.84
N GLY A 146 -5.15 -1.67 2.52
CA GLY A 146 -3.90 -1.43 3.21
C GLY A 146 -3.95 -0.10 3.96
N THR A 147 -3.38 -0.07 5.16
CA THR A 147 -3.07 1.18 5.87
C THR A 147 -1.60 1.19 6.23
N VAL A 148 -0.88 2.30 6.01
CA VAL A 148 0.53 2.45 6.40
C VAL A 148 0.72 3.76 7.17
N GLU A 149 1.05 3.66 8.45
CA GLU A 149 1.30 4.81 9.32
C GLU A 149 2.69 4.67 9.93
N LEU A 150 3.67 5.41 9.38
CA LEU A 150 5.06 5.36 9.81
C LEU A 150 5.68 6.76 9.84
N GLY A 151 6.34 7.09 10.94
CA GLY A 151 7.08 8.33 11.15
C GLY A 151 8.53 8.10 11.52
N GLY A 152 9.29 9.20 11.61
CA GLY A 152 10.73 9.16 11.91
C GLY A 152 11.59 8.51 10.82
N LEU A 153 11.08 8.30 9.62
CA LEU A 153 11.73 7.53 8.55
C LEU A 153 13.05 8.19 8.11
N ASN A 154 14.09 7.39 7.92
CA ASN A 154 15.42 7.88 7.56
C ASN A 154 16.09 6.98 6.52
N ARG A 155 16.21 7.49 5.29
CA ARG A 155 16.79 6.75 4.14
C ARG A 155 16.09 5.41 3.90
N THR A 156 14.79 5.35 4.16
CA THR A 156 13.94 4.17 3.92
C THR A 156 13.38 4.23 2.50
N VAL A 157 13.52 3.13 1.76
CA VAL A 157 12.95 2.95 0.42
C VAL A 157 11.58 2.30 0.55
N PHE A 158 10.59 2.83 -0.16
CA PHE A 158 9.23 2.30 -0.20
C PHE A 158 8.86 1.83 -1.59
N SER A 159 8.16 0.71 -1.68
CA SER A 159 7.46 0.28 -2.89
C SER A 159 6.05 -0.16 -2.51
N PHE A 160 5.06 0.46 -3.12
CA PHE A 160 3.65 0.14 -2.96
C PHE A 160 3.10 -0.38 -4.28
N ARG A 161 2.56 -1.60 -4.26
CA ARG A 161 1.83 -2.15 -5.39
C ARG A 161 0.40 -2.47 -4.99
N VAL A 162 -0.56 -1.84 -5.66
CA VAL A 162 -1.98 -2.02 -5.39
C VAL A 162 -2.66 -2.48 -6.67
N SER A 163 -3.40 -3.57 -6.64
CA SER A 163 -4.21 -4.01 -7.78
C SER A 163 -5.68 -3.65 -7.58
N ALA A 164 -6.53 -4.63 -7.29
CA ALA A 164 -7.96 -4.46 -7.03
C ALA A 164 -8.27 -4.09 -5.55
N GLY A 165 -7.57 -3.09 -5.02
CA GLY A 165 -7.66 -2.70 -3.62
C GLY A 165 -7.47 -1.22 -3.36
N SER A 166 -7.37 -0.86 -2.08
CA SER A 166 -6.99 0.48 -1.64
C SER A 166 -5.79 0.45 -0.70
N LEU A 167 -4.99 1.52 -0.73
CA LEU A 167 -3.95 1.79 0.25
C LEU A 167 -4.07 3.23 0.72
N GLU A 168 -4.18 3.43 2.02
CA GLU A 168 -4.11 4.76 2.63
C GLU A 168 -2.93 4.85 3.61
N GLY A 169 -2.43 6.05 3.87
CA GLY A 169 -1.41 6.19 4.90
C GLY A 169 -0.70 7.52 5.02
N THR A 170 0.07 7.62 6.10
CA THR A 170 1.01 8.72 6.36
C THR A 170 2.44 8.22 6.46
N LEU A 171 3.35 8.84 5.71
CA LEU A 171 4.79 8.64 5.80
C LEU A 171 5.47 9.93 6.26
N GLU A 172 6.12 9.91 7.42
CA GLU A 172 6.82 11.07 7.96
C GLU A 172 8.34 10.83 8.03
N TYR A 173 9.07 11.58 7.21
CA TYR A 173 10.53 11.48 7.09
C TYR A 173 11.23 12.45 8.04
N SER A 174 12.24 11.94 8.76
CA SER A 174 13.23 12.77 9.46
C SER A 174 14.38 13.20 8.53
N ASN A 175 14.65 12.43 7.48
CA ASN A 175 15.54 12.78 6.38
C ASN A 175 15.02 12.16 5.09
N ALA A 176 14.75 12.99 4.08
CA ALA A 176 14.02 12.59 2.88
C ALA A 176 14.92 12.04 1.75
N THR A 177 16.20 11.73 1.99
CA THR A 177 17.07 11.12 0.96
C THR A 177 16.68 9.66 0.72
N SER A 178 15.63 9.46 -0.06
CA SER A 178 14.90 8.19 -0.20
C SER A 178 14.17 8.11 -1.54
N SER A 179 13.64 6.92 -1.84
CA SER A 179 12.74 6.71 -2.98
C SER A 179 11.44 6.04 -2.54
N LEU A 180 10.35 6.46 -3.16
CA LEU A 180 9.03 5.87 -3.05
C LEU A 180 8.51 5.53 -4.44
N ASN A 181 8.22 4.25 -4.67
CA ASN A 181 7.58 3.78 -5.89
C ASN A 181 6.13 3.38 -5.59
N ILE A 182 5.20 3.83 -6.43
CA ILE A 182 3.76 3.56 -6.30
C ILE A 182 3.29 3.03 -7.66
N ASP A 183 2.80 1.80 -7.67
CA ASP A 183 2.27 1.08 -8.83
C ASP A 183 0.83 0.65 -8.52
N VAL A 184 -0.14 1.21 -9.23
CA VAL A 184 -1.57 1.00 -8.98
C VAL A 184 -2.27 0.53 -10.24
N SER A 185 -2.98 -0.59 -10.16
CA SER A 185 -3.70 -1.21 -11.27
C SER A 185 -5.12 -1.59 -10.86
N ALA A 186 -6.13 -0.80 -11.21
CA ALA A 186 -7.54 -1.03 -10.83
C ALA A 186 -7.87 -0.81 -9.33
N GLY A 187 -7.22 0.16 -8.69
CA GLY A 187 -7.35 0.43 -7.26
C GLY A 187 -7.24 1.91 -6.88
N GLY A 188 -7.09 2.16 -5.58
CA GLY A 188 -6.98 3.50 -5.01
C GLY A 188 -5.77 3.65 -4.10
N VAL A 189 -5.05 4.76 -4.19
CA VAL A 189 -4.00 5.12 -3.22
C VAL A 189 -4.25 6.53 -2.70
N GLU A 190 -4.22 6.70 -1.38
CA GLU A 190 -4.25 8.01 -0.73
C GLU A 190 -3.08 8.13 0.26
N LEU A 191 -2.09 8.94 -0.07
CA LEU A 191 -0.89 9.06 0.75
C LEU A 191 -0.61 10.50 1.15
N ARG A 192 -0.37 10.69 2.44
CA ARG A 192 0.19 11.92 3.00
C ARG A 192 1.66 11.70 3.33
N ILE A 193 2.53 12.44 2.68
CA ILE A 193 3.96 12.41 2.92
C ILE A 193 4.36 13.71 3.60
N LYS A 194 5.06 13.60 4.73
CA LYS A 194 5.69 14.73 5.39
C LYS A 194 7.20 14.61 5.27
N VAL A 195 7.83 15.67 4.79
CA VAL A 195 9.30 15.76 4.71
C VAL A 195 9.79 17.01 5.42
N PRO A 196 11.06 17.05 5.87
CA PRO A 196 11.64 18.28 6.41
C PRO A 196 11.60 19.42 5.38
N LYS A 197 11.44 20.66 5.85
CA LYS A 197 11.22 21.84 5.01
C LYS A 197 12.31 22.07 3.95
N GLU A 198 13.55 21.74 4.29
CA GLU A 198 14.73 21.86 3.44
C GLU A 198 14.89 20.72 2.44
N SER A 199 14.11 19.64 2.57
CA SER A 199 14.17 18.50 1.67
C SER A 199 13.56 18.84 0.32
N LYS A 200 14.33 18.56 -0.73
CA LYS A 200 13.82 18.65 -2.11
C LYS A 200 13.04 17.41 -2.48
N VAL A 201 12.10 17.58 -3.41
CA VAL A 201 11.26 16.49 -3.93
C VAL A 201 11.34 16.47 -5.46
N TYR A 202 11.36 15.26 -6.00
CA TYR A 202 11.19 14.96 -7.41
C TYR A 202 10.06 13.93 -7.54
N ILE A 203 9.00 14.27 -8.25
CA ILE A 203 7.83 13.41 -8.47
C ILE A 203 7.66 13.22 -9.96
N LYS A 204 7.64 11.96 -10.39
CA LYS A 204 7.23 11.54 -11.72
C LYS A 204 5.90 10.80 -11.59
N ALA A 205 4.89 11.24 -12.33
CA ALA A 205 3.57 10.64 -12.31
C ALA A 205 3.11 10.31 -13.73
N SER A 206 2.72 9.06 -13.94
CA SER A 206 2.21 8.53 -15.21
C SER A 206 0.83 7.91 -14.99
N ALA A 207 -0.13 8.28 -15.83
CA ALA A 207 -1.48 7.74 -15.83
C ALA A 207 -1.76 7.02 -17.15
N ASP A 208 -2.41 5.85 -17.07
CA ASP A 208 -2.95 5.08 -18.19
C ASP A 208 -4.42 4.74 -17.88
N ALA A 209 -5.34 5.49 -18.48
CA ALA A 209 -6.76 5.46 -18.12
C ALA A 209 -6.99 5.61 -16.60
N ALA A 210 -6.18 6.43 -15.94
CA ALA A 210 -6.19 6.66 -14.50
C ALA A 210 -6.29 8.15 -14.17
N GLU A 211 -6.48 8.47 -12.89
CA GLU A 211 -6.39 9.83 -12.34
C GLU A 211 -5.34 9.86 -11.22
N VAL A 212 -4.36 10.75 -11.34
CA VAL A 212 -3.28 10.95 -10.37
C VAL A 212 -3.24 12.41 -9.97
N ASP A 213 -3.72 12.70 -8.77
CA ASP A 213 -3.65 14.01 -8.14
C ASP A 213 -2.40 14.11 -7.27
N VAL A 214 -1.56 15.11 -7.54
CA VAL A 214 -0.36 15.38 -6.74
C VAL A 214 -0.40 16.81 -6.24
N ASN A 215 -0.34 16.96 -4.92
CA ASN A 215 -0.30 18.26 -4.24
C ASN A 215 0.97 18.36 -3.39
N VAL A 216 1.95 19.13 -3.86
CA VAL A 216 3.16 19.47 -3.11
C VAL A 216 3.00 20.87 -2.54
N LYS A 217 2.84 20.95 -1.23
CA LYS A 217 2.65 22.20 -0.51
C LYS A 217 3.80 23.18 -0.81
N GLU A 218 3.44 24.41 -1.14
CA GLU A 218 4.38 25.50 -1.51
C GLU A 218 5.18 25.26 -2.80
N LEU A 219 4.87 24.23 -3.61
CA LEU A 219 5.52 24.00 -4.90
C LEU A 219 4.49 23.99 -6.05
N ALA A 220 3.57 23.03 -6.07
CA ALA A 220 2.63 22.85 -7.15
C ALA A 220 1.46 21.94 -6.76
N LYS A 221 0.32 22.14 -7.43
CA LYS A 221 -0.78 21.16 -7.49
C LYS A 221 -0.97 20.78 -8.95
N THR A 222 -0.95 19.48 -9.25
CA THR A 222 -1.20 18.95 -10.60
C THR A 222 -2.16 17.78 -10.53
N SER A 223 -2.87 17.55 -11.63
CA SER A 223 -3.65 16.34 -11.88
C SER A 223 -3.17 15.77 -13.21
N VAL A 224 -2.88 14.47 -13.25
CA VAL A 224 -2.51 13.72 -14.44
C VAL A 224 -3.63 12.74 -14.72
N SER A 225 -4.22 12.78 -15.90
CA SER A 225 -5.31 11.88 -16.25
C SER A 225 -5.21 11.39 -17.69
N GLY A 226 -5.84 10.24 -17.96
CA GLY A 226 -5.78 9.63 -19.30
C GLY A 226 -4.46 8.93 -19.56
N PHE A 227 -3.75 9.31 -20.63
CA PHE A 227 -2.48 8.71 -21.07
C PHE A 227 -1.35 9.74 -21.03
N GLU A 228 -1.18 10.39 -19.88
CA GLU A 228 -0.21 11.48 -19.70
C GLU A 228 0.88 11.12 -18.69
N GLU A 229 2.04 11.75 -18.86
CA GLU A 229 3.13 11.77 -17.89
C GLU A 229 3.45 13.21 -17.51
N ARG A 230 3.67 13.46 -16.21
CA ARG A 230 4.12 14.75 -15.70
C ARG A 230 5.22 14.60 -14.66
N VAL A 231 6.07 15.61 -14.59
CA VAL A 231 7.14 15.73 -13.61
C VAL A 231 6.95 17.00 -12.80
N ILE A 232 7.02 16.88 -11.47
CA ILE A 232 7.11 17.99 -10.52
C ILE A 232 8.45 17.85 -9.81
N ALA A 233 9.30 18.87 -9.87
CA ALA A 233 10.59 18.83 -9.19
C ALA A 233 10.96 20.20 -8.62
N ASP A 234 11.58 20.20 -7.44
CA ASP A 234 12.22 21.42 -6.93
C ASP A 234 13.35 21.89 -7.86
N PRO A 235 13.53 23.20 -8.07
CA PRO A 235 14.59 23.74 -8.91
C PRO A 235 15.98 23.24 -8.49
N GLY A 236 16.75 22.76 -9.47
CA GLY A 236 18.09 22.24 -9.25
C GLY A 236 18.12 21.04 -8.31
N PHE A 237 17.10 20.16 -8.38
CA PHE A 237 17.10 18.87 -7.70
C PHE A 237 18.39 18.09 -7.98
N ARG A 238 19.00 17.54 -6.93
CA ARG A 238 20.23 16.72 -6.98
C ARG A 238 20.14 15.55 -6.01
N GLU A 239 19.56 15.81 -4.85
CA GLU A 239 19.28 14.85 -3.78
C GLU A 239 17.98 15.26 -3.09
N GLY A 240 17.30 14.31 -2.47
CA GLY A 240 15.99 14.49 -1.83
C GLY A 240 15.10 13.27 -1.99
N LEU A 241 13.78 13.47 -1.87
CA LEU A 241 12.80 12.40 -2.02
C LEU A 241 12.42 12.24 -3.48
N VAL A 242 12.61 11.04 -4.01
CA VAL A 242 12.18 10.67 -5.37
C VAL A 242 10.90 9.85 -5.26
N ILE A 243 9.83 10.29 -5.93
CA ILE A 243 8.55 9.59 -5.99
C ILE A 243 8.26 9.25 -7.45
N ASP A 244 8.02 7.96 -7.73
CA ASP A 244 7.56 7.48 -9.04
C ASP A 244 6.17 6.87 -8.87
N VAL A 245 5.19 7.41 -9.59
CA VAL A 245 3.80 6.98 -9.58
C VAL A 245 3.42 6.48 -10.95
N GLN A 246 2.95 5.23 -11.00
CA GLN A 246 2.40 4.59 -12.18
C GLN A 246 0.99 4.11 -11.84
N ALA A 247 0.00 4.65 -12.54
CA ALA A 247 -1.40 4.32 -12.29
C ALA A 247 -2.07 3.86 -13.60
N SER A 248 -2.74 2.70 -13.55
CA SER A 248 -3.54 2.18 -14.65
C SER A 248 -4.95 1.83 -14.17
N ALA A 249 -5.98 2.37 -14.84
CA ALA A 249 -7.39 2.19 -14.45
C ALA A 249 -7.64 2.48 -12.95
N ALA A 250 -6.94 3.45 -12.38
CA ALA A 250 -6.80 3.65 -10.94
C ALA A 250 -6.94 5.11 -10.53
N SER A 251 -7.00 5.36 -9.22
CA SER A 251 -6.97 6.70 -8.63
C SER A 251 -5.84 6.81 -7.61
N VAL A 252 -5.05 7.86 -7.69
CA VAL A 252 -3.97 8.16 -6.73
C VAL A 252 -4.10 9.60 -6.26
N ASP A 253 -4.24 9.82 -4.96
CA ASP A 253 -4.12 11.13 -4.31
C ASP A 253 -2.85 11.16 -3.46
N LEU A 254 -1.90 12.00 -3.86
CA LEU A 254 -0.62 12.18 -3.21
C LEU A 254 -0.48 13.61 -2.67
N LYS A 255 -0.46 13.73 -1.35
CA LYS A 255 -0.20 15.00 -0.67
C LYS A 255 1.19 15.01 -0.04
N VAL A 256 2.04 15.95 -0.45
CA VAL A 256 3.38 16.15 0.13
C VAL A 256 3.41 17.47 0.90
N ASP A 257 3.57 17.38 2.21
CA ASP A 257 3.71 18.50 3.15
C ASP A 257 5.19 18.69 3.53
N ARG A 258 5.64 19.95 3.51
CA ARG A 258 6.97 20.42 3.89
C ARG A 258 6.90 21.40 5.06
#